data_AF-A0A378WM97-F1
#
_entry.id   AF-A0A378WM97-F1
#
_cell.length_a   1.000
_cell.length_b   1.000
_cell.length_c   1.000
_cell.angle_alpha   90.00
_cell.angle_beta   90.00
_cell.angle_gamma   90.00
#
_symmetry.space_group_name_H-M   'P 1'
#
loop_
_entity.id
_entity.type
_entity.pdbx_description
1 polymer ?
#
loop_
_entity_poly.entity_id
_entity_poly.type
_entity_poly.pdbx_seq_one_letter_code
_entity_poly.pdbx_strand_id
1 'polypeptide(L)'
;MSNHGWVRTVLASGVALVWSNLALPRLGPIRARTVANAAFATAYAALFGGRPHWLARRGFHWGAAIFGAVGTAYAIALAVPEFRDRIAEFTDREPEVSTAEWVCLHIPVGTVYSEELIFRGTLDRLVDDAGPVRRYCGALVFGLWHIHPARSAGDSIPVTVAATTAGGLLFSWLRRHTGSATAPALAHLALNAGGALAPPAAAALRGRHTARAC
;
A
#
# COMPACT_ATOMS: atom_id res chain seq x y z
N MET A 1 -2.80 -2.89 -29.06
CA MET A 1 -1.42 -3.03 -28.53
C MET A 1 -0.52 -3.60 -29.61
N SER A 2 0.64 -2.99 -29.88
CA SER A 2 1.68 -3.60 -30.71
C SER A 2 2.38 -4.75 -29.97
N ASN A 3 3.05 -5.66 -30.69
CA ASN A 3 3.81 -6.77 -30.08
C ASN A 3 4.84 -6.26 -29.05
N HIS A 4 5.47 -5.11 -29.30
CA HIS A 4 6.41 -4.48 -28.36
C HIS A 4 5.74 -4.00 -27.07
N GLY A 5 4.48 -3.55 -27.12
CA GLY A 5 3.73 -3.11 -25.95
C GLY A 5 3.43 -4.26 -24.98
N TRP A 6 3.00 -5.41 -25.51
CA TRP A 6 2.73 -6.60 -24.68
C TRP A 6 3.99 -7.15 -24.02
N VAL A 7 5.09 -7.27 -24.76
CA VAL A 7 6.38 -7.74 -24.22
C VAL A 7 6.83 -6.84 -23.07
N ARG A 8 6.75 -5.53 -23.25
CA ARG A 8 7.12 -4.56 -22.21
C ARG A 8 6.25 -4.69 -20.96
N THR A 9 4.94 -4.88 -21.10
CA THR A 9 4.02 -5.05 -19.96
C THR A 9 4.28 -6.35 -19.20
N VAL A 10 4.50 -7.46 -19.91
CA VAL A 10 4.82 -8.76 -19.30
C VAL A 10 6.16 -8.66 -18.56
N LEU A 11 7.18 -8.07 -19.18
CA LEU A 11 8.49 -7.87 -18.56
C LEU A 11 8.38 -7.00 -17.30
N ALA A 12 7.69 -5.86 -17.40
CA ALA A 12 7.48 -4.95 -16.28
C ALA A 12 6.78 -5.66 -15.11
N SER A 13 5.75 -6.46 -15.39
CA SER A 13 5.02 -7.23 -14.38
C SER A 13 5.91 -8.31 -13.74
N GLY A 14 6.64 -9.07 -14.55
CA GLY A 14 7.56 -10.11 -14.09
C GLY A 14 8.67 -9.56 -13.20
N VAL A 15 9.31 -8.45 -13.62
CA VAL A 15 10.36 -7.78 -12.84
C VAL A 15 9.83 -7.32 -11.48
N ALA A 16 8.63 -6.72 -11.44
CA ALA A 16 8.02 -6.30 -10.18
C ALA A 16 7.77 -7.50 -9.23
N LEU A 17 7.22 -8.60 -9.75
CA LEU A 17 6.91 -9.79 -8.95
C LEU A 17 8.16 -10.52 -8.47
N VAL A 18 9.20 -10.63 -9.30
CA VAL A 18 10.51 -11.19 -8.91
C VAL A 18 11.13 -10.31 -7.84
N TRP A 19 11.05 -8.98 -7.98
CA TRP A 19 11.58 -8.08 -6.98
C TRP A 19 10.90 -8.28 -5.61
N SER A 20 9.57 -8.22 -5.53
CA SER A 20 8.88 -8.27 -4.24
C SER A 20 8.88 -9.64 -3.57
N ASN A 21 8.79 -10.72 -4.35
CA ASN A 21 8.65 -12.06 -3.80
C ASN A 21 9.98 -12.81 -3.66
N LEU A 22 11.04 -12.36 -4.35
CA LEU A 22 12.35 -13.04 -4.34
C LEU A 22 13.49 -12.10 -3.93
N ALA A 23 13.68 -10.96 -4.57
CA ALA A 23 14.88 -10.14 -4.32
C ALA A 23 14.80 -9.37 -2.99
N LEU A 24 13.78 -8.53 -2.82
CA LEU A 24 13.60 -7.66 -1.65
C LEU A 24 13.59 -8.43 -0.31
N PRO A 25 12.94 -9.62 -0.19
CA PRO A 25 12.96 -10.41 1.04
C PRO A 25 14.34 -10.89 1.50
N ARG A 26 15.29 -11.02 0.57
CA ARG A 26 16.65 -11.50 0.86
C ARG A 26 17.59 -10.37 1.30
N LEU A 27 17.12 -9.12 1.22
CA LEU A 27 17.86 -7.98 1.72
C LEU A 27 17.73 -7.91 3.23
N GLY A 28 18.71 -7.29 3.89
CA GLY A 28 18.84 -7.28 5.35
C GLY A 28 17.76 -6.48 6.10
N PRO A 29 18.14 -5.65 7.09
CA PRO A 29 17.18 -5.03 7.99
C PRO A 29 16.19 -4.12 7.26
N ILE A 30 15.06 -3.83 7.90
CA ILE A 30 13.96 -3.02 7.35
C ILE A 30 14.37 -1.68 6.72
N ARG A 31 15.41 -1.02 7.28
CA ARG A 31 16.00 0.21 6.73
C ARG A 31 16.64 -0.01 5.36
N ALA A 32 17.41 -1.09 5.20
CA ALA A 32 18.01 -1.45 3.92
C ALA A 32 16.94 -1.83 2.88
N ARG A 33 15.92 -2.61 3.28
CA ARG A 33 14.78 -2.95 2.43
C ARG A 33 14.02 -1.70 1.97
N THR A 34 13.83 -0.72 2.84
CA THR A 34 13.13 0.54 2.52
C THR A 34 13.87 1.35 1.46
N VAL A 35 15.18 1.56 1.66
CA VAL A 35 16.01 2.28 0.68
C VAL A 35 16.06 1.51 -0.64
N ALA A 36 16.26 0.20 -0.58
CA ALA A 36 16.30 -0.65 -1.78
C ALA A 36 14.98 -0.62 -2.56
N ASN A 37 13.84 -0.70 -1.87
CA ASN A 37 12.53 -0.69 -2.54
C ASN A 37 12.23 0.67 -3.18
N ALA A 38 12.55 1.78 -2.49
CA ALA A 38 12.39 3.13 -3.06
C ALA A 38 13.31 3.36 -4.26
N ALA A 39 14.57 2.92 -4.18
CA ALA A 39 15.52 2.98 -5.28
C ALA A 39 15.05 2.13 -6.47
N PHE A 40 14.60 0.89 -6.21
CA PHE A 40 14.03 0.01 -7.22
C PHE A 40 12.81 0.64 -7.88
N ALA A 41 11.85 1.16 -7.12
CA ALA A 41 10.65 1.80 -7.66
C ALA A 41 10.98 3.01 -8.55
N THR A 42 11.97 3.80 -8.15
CA THR A 42 12.46 4.95 -8.93
C THR A 42 13.10 4.50 -10.24
N ALA A 43 14.01 3.52 -10.18
CA ALA A 43 14.68 2.97 -11.36
C ALA A 43 13.68 2.26 -12.29
N TYR A 44 12.73 1.52 -11.73
CA TYR A 44 11.64 0.86 -12.43
C TYR A 44 10.80 1.87 -13.20
N ALA A 45 10.37 2.96 -12.55
CA ALA A 45 9.63 4.01 -13.22
C ALA A 45 10.46 4.71 -14.31
N ALA A 46 11.75 4.97 -14.07
CA ALA A 46 12.62 5.54 -15.10
C ALA A 46 12.72 4.62 -16.34
N LEU A 47 12.93 3.32 -16.13
CA LEU A 47 13.08 2.33 -17.19
C LEU A 47 11.78 2.10 -17.97
N PHE A 48 10.65 2.03 -17.26
CA PHE A 48 9.35 1.72 -17.84
C PHE A 48 8.48 2.95 -18.13
N GLY A 49 9.02 4.17 -18.02
CA GLY A 49 8.34 5.40 -18.43
C GLY A 49 7.20 5.84 -17.50
N GLY A 50 7.41 5.70 -16.19
CA GLY A 50 6.47 6.09 -15.14
C GLY A 50 6.11 7.58 -15.18
N ARG A 51 4.82 7.86 -14.99
CA ARG A 51 4.26 9.22 -14.93
C ARG A 51 3.24 9.31 -13.78
N PRO A 52 3.73 9.54 -12.55
CA PRO A 52 2.88 9.54 -11.36
C PRO A 52 2.09 10.85 -11.17
N HIS A 53 2.55 11.99 -11.72
CA HIS A 53 1.93 13.31 -11.51
C HIS A 53 1.70 13.64 -10.03
N TRP A 54 2.75 13.53 -9.22
CA TRP A 54 2.70 13.72 -7.76
C TRP A 54 2.16 15.09 -7.32
N LEU A 55 2.36 16.12 -8.15
CA LEU A 55 1.99 17.50 -7.81
C LEU A 55 0.63 17.95 -8.37
N ALA A 56 -0.19 17.01 -8.87
CA ALA A 56 -1.49 17.35 -9.43
C ALA A 56 -2.50 17.77 -8.35
N ARG A 57 -3.04 18.99 -8.45
CA ARG A 57 -4.05 19.55 -7.51
C ARG A 57 -5.25 18.63 -7.28
N ARG A 58 -5.81 18.08 -8.37
CA ARG A 58 -6.95 17.15 -8.29
C ARG A 58 -6.61 15.89 -7.49
N GLY A 59 -5.37 15.40 -7.60
CA GLY A 59 -4.86 14.27 -6.83
C GLY A 59 -4.84 14.58 -5.34
N PHE A 60 -4.33 15.75 -4.95
CA PHE A 60 -4.33 16.20 -3.56
C PHE A 60 -5.73 16.38 -2.98
N HIS A 61 -6.66 17.02 -3.69
CA HIS A 61 -8.01 17.26 -3.16
C HIS A 61 -8.74 15.94 -2.85
N TRP A 62 -8.76 15.01 -3.81
CA TRP A 62 -9.39 13.70 -3.62
C TRP A 62 -8.65 12.87 -2.59
N GLY A 63 -7.32 12.86 -2.64
CA GLY A 63 -6.49 12.11 -1.69
C GLY A 63 -6.66 12.61 -0.26
N ALA A 64 -6.70 13.92 -0.03
CA ALA A 64 -6.92 14.51 1.29
C ALA A 64 -8.33 14.20 1.82
N ALA A 65 -9.35 14.28 0.96
CA ALA A 65 -10.73 13.90 1.35
C ALA A 65 -10.80 12.43 1.79
N ILE A 66 -10.19 11.52 1.04
CA ILE A 66 -10.17 10.09 1.38
C ILE A 66 -9.33 9.82 2.62
N PHE A 67 -8.17 10.47 2.75
CA PHE A 67 -7.33 10.39 3.94
C PHE A 67 -8.11 10.79 5.19
N GLY A 68 -8.82 11.92 5.13
CA GLY A 68 -9.67 12.40 6.21
C GLY A 68 -10.82 11.44 6.53
N ALA A 69 -11.49 10.89 5.51
CA ALA A 69 -12.56 9.91 5.68
C ALA A 69 -12.08 8.61 6.35
N VAL A 70 -10.95 8.06 5.90
CA VAL A 70 -10.34 6.86 6.50
C VAL A 70 -9.88 7.14 7.93
N GLY A 71 -9.22 8.28 8.18
CA GLY A 71 -8.84 8.70 9.52
C GLY A 71 -10.04 8.84 10.46
N THR A 72 -11.16 9.38 9.96
CA THR A 72 -12.41 9.50 10.70
C THR A 72 -13.00 8.11 11.01
N ALA A 73 -12.96 7.17 10.06
CA ALA A 73 -13.40 5.80 10.29
C ALA A 73 -12.59 5.10 11.39
N TYR A 74 -11.26 5.26 11.40
CA TYR A 74 -10.42 4.76 12.51
C TYR A 74 -10.75 5.43 13.84
N ALA A 75 -10.97 6.75 13.85
CA ALA A 75 -11.34 7.47 15.07
C ALA A 75 -12.68 6.98 15.65
N ILE A 76 -13.69 6.75 14.78
CA ILE A 76 -14.97 6.16 15.17
C ILE A 76 -14.77 4.75 15.73
N ALA A 77 -13.98 3.92 15.04
CA ALA A 77 -13.70 2.55 15.50
C ALA A 77 -13.01 2.53 16.89
N LEU A 78 -12.11 3.46 17.15
CA LEU A 78 -11.44 3.59 18.46
C LEU A 78 -12.36 4.18 19.55
N ALA A 79 -13.37 4.95 19.17
CA ALA A 79 -14.35 5.52 20.10
C ALA A 79 -15.41 4.51 20.56
N VAL A 80 -15.69 3.49 19.74
CA VAL A 80 -16.67 2.43 20.04
C VAL A 80 -15.98 1.29 20.82
N PRO A 81 -16.36 1.01 22.09
CA PRO A 81 -15.65 0.03 22.92
C PRO A 81 -15.55 -1.37 22.30
N GLU A 82 -16.62 -1.86 21.67
CA GLU A 82 -16.65 -3.18 21.03
C GLU A 82 -15.59 -3.30 19.92
N PHE A 83 -15.46 -2.27 19.08
CA PHE A 83 -14.46 -2.26 18.00
C PHE A 83 -13.06 -2.03 18.53
N ARG A 84 -12.89 -1.11 19.47
CA ARG A 84 -11.61 -0.86 20.14
C ARG A 84 -11.05 -2.13 20.78
N ASP A 85 -11.89 -2.89 21.46
CA ASP A 85 -11.47 -4.09 22.18
C ASP A 85 -10.98 -5.16 21.21
N ARG A 86 -11.69 -5.39 20.10
CA ARG A 86 -11.24 -6.26 19.00
C ARG A 86 -9.94 -5.76 18.36
N ILE A 87 -9.80 -4.45 18.15
CA ILE A 87 -8.59 -3.85 17.55
C ILE A 87 -7.37 -4.06 18.45
N ALA A 88 -7.55 -3.96 19.78
CA ALA A 88 -6.46 -4.14 20.74
C ALA A 88 -5.90 -5.58 20.75
N GLU A 89 -6.67 -6.58 20.31
CA GLU A 89 -6.22 -7.98 20.22
C GLU A 89 -5.17 -8.19 19.12
N PHE A 90 -5.02 -7.25 18.17
CA PHE A 90 -4.04 -7.35 17.08
C PHE A 90 -2.64 -6.80 17.45
N THR A 91 -2.37 -6.54 18.73
CA THR A 91 -1.14 -5.84 19.19
C THR A 91 0.13 -6.71 19.10
N ASP A 92 0.03 -8.01 18.84
CA ASP A 92 1.16 -8.96 18.92
C ASP A 92 2.17 -8.91 17.75
N ARG A 93 2.05 -7.96 16.82
CA ARG A 93 3.00 -7.78 15.70
C ARG A 93 3.96 -6.62 15.99
N GLU A 94 4.89 -6.84 16.92
CA GLU A 94 5.99 -5.89 17.21
C GLU A 94 6.90 -5.76 15.96
N PRO A 95 6.98 -4.57 15.32
CA PRO A 95 7.88 -4.37 14.20
C PRO A 95 9.34 -4.39 14.67
N GLU A 96 10.29 -4.66 13.77
CA GLU A 96 11.75 -4.56 14.03
C GLU A 96 12.18 -3.16 14.54
N VAL A 97 11.32 -2.16 14.41
CA VAL A 97 11.53 -0.75 14.72
C VAL A 97 10.33 -0.17 15.45
N SER A 98 10.50 1.00 16.08
CA SER A 98 9.39 1.69 16.75
C SER A 98 8.22 1.95 15.80
N THR A 99 6.98 1.97 16.32
CA THR A 99 5.79 2.35 15.56
C THR A 99 5.93 3.72 14.90
N ALA A 100 6.59 4.67 15.57
CA ALA A 100 6.85 6.00 15.03
C ALA A 100 7.76 5.96 13.80
N GLU A 101 8.86 5.21 13.85
CA GLU A 101 9.74 5.02 12.69
C GLU A 101 9.02 4.29 11.56
N TRP A 102 8.24 3.25 11.89
CA TRP A 102 7.44 2.51 10.92
C TRP A 102 6.46 3.41 10.17
N VAL A 103 5.67 4.20 10.89
CA VAL A 103 4.63 5.07 10.34
C VAL A 103 5.18 6.29 9.61
N CYS A 104 6.27 6.88 10.09
CA CYS A 104 6.81 8.11 9.51
C CYS A 104 7.81 7.89 8.38
N LEU A 105 8.47 6.72 8.32
CA LEU A 105 9.53 6.45 7.34
C LEU A 105 9.18 5.26 6.44
N HIS A 106 8.95 4.10 7.03
CA HIS A 106 8.86 2.85 6.26
C HIS A 106 7.56 2.73 5.49
N ILE A 107 6.41 3.09 6.09
CA ILE A 107 5.13 3.12 5.39
C ILE A 107 5.16 4.15 4.25
N PRO A 108 5.54 5.44 4.47
CA PRO A 108 5.46 6.43 3.39
C PRO A 108 6.44 6.15 2.25
N VAL A 109 7.68 5.74 2.57
CA VAL A 109 8.75 5.59 1.58
C VAL A 109 8.86 4.16 1.07
N GLY A 110 9.00 3.21 2.00
CA GLY A 110 9.22 1.79 1.69
C GLY A 110 7.99 1.13 1.07
N THR A 111 6.78 1.56 1.47
CA THR A 111 5.52 1.01 0.96
C THR A 111 4.85 1.96 -0.02
N VAL A 112 4.29 3.08 0.45
CA VAL A 112 3.35 3.92 -0.32
C VAL A 112 4.01 4.53 -1.55
N TYR A 113 5.12 5.25 -1.39
CA TYR A 113 5.84 5.84 -2.52
C TYR A 113 6.25 4.77 -3.54
N SER A 114 6.88 3.70 -3.05
CA SER A 114 7.45 2.65 -3.89
C SER A 114 6.36 1.92 -4.69
N GLU A 115 5.30 1.47 -4.02
CA GLU A 115 4.22 0.73 -4.66
C GLU A 115 3.38 1.64 -5.57
N GLU A 116 2.98 2.82 -5.14
CA GLU A 116 2.18 3.70 -5.99
C GLU A 116 2.95 4.15 -7.24
N LEU A 117 4.28 4.29 -7.14
CA LEU A 117 5.12 4.59 -8.30
C LEU A 117 5.19 3.41 -9.29
N ILE A 118 5.39 2.19 -8.80
CA ILE A 118 5.44 0.97 -9.62
C ILE A 118 4.09 0.70 -10.26
N PHE A 119 3.02 0.69 -9.47
CA PHE A 119 1.71 0.25 -9.92
C PHE A 119 0.94 1.37 -10.62
N ARG A 120 0.61 2.45 -9.90
CA ARG A 120 -0.27 3.52 -10.40
C ARG A 120 0.49 4.52 -11.28
N GLY A 121 1.77 4.76 -10.98
CA GLY A 121 2.66 5.61 -11.75
C GLY A 121 3.12 4.97 -13.06
N THR A 122 3.28 3.65 -13.10
CA THR A 122 3.97 2.94 -14.19
C THR A 122 3.13 1.81 -14.80
N LEU A 123 2.86 0.71 -14.09
CA LEU A 123 2.19 -0.48 -14.65
C LEU A 123 0.79 -0.19 -15.21
N ASP A 124 -0.04 0.57 -14.49
CA ASP A 124 -1.38 0.94 -14.93
C ASP A 124 -1.38 1.65 -16.28
N ARG A 125 -0.29 2.36 -16.61
CA ARG A 125 -0.11 3.02 -17.91
C ARG A 125 0.29 2.03 -18.99
N LEU A 126 1.13 1.05 -18.67
CA LEU A 126 1.58 0.04 -19.64
C LEU A 126 0.42 -0.86 -20.11
N VAL A 127 -0.62 -0.99 -19.29
CA VAL A 127 -1.84 -1.73 -19.63
C VAL A 127 -2.95 -0.84 -20.19
N ASP A 128 -2.69 0.46 -20.49
CA ASP A 128 -3.74 1.38 -20.93
C ASP A 128 -4.42 0.94 -22.25
N ASP A 129 -3.68 0.21 -23.10
CA ASP A 129 -4.18 -0.30 -24.38
C ASP A 129 -4.73 -1.73 -24.30
N ALA A 130 -4.81 -2.34 -23.11
CA ALA A 130 -5.27 -3.72 -22.91
C ALA A 130 -6.81 -3.88 -23.00
N GLY A 131 -7.51 -2.90 -23.57
CA GLY A 131 -8.96 -2.97 -23.78
C GLY A 131 -9.76 -3.15 -22.48
N PRO A 132 -10.81 -3.99 -22.47
CA PRO A 132 -11.70 -4.15 -21.32
C PRO A 132 -11.03 -4.69 -20.05
N VAL A 133 -9.95 -5.46 -20.19
CA VAL A 133 -9.29 -6.13 -19.05
C VAL A 133 -8.27 -5.28 -18.32
N ARG A 134 -7.86 -4.16 -18.92
CA ARG A 134 -6.89 -3.18 -18.37
C ARG A 134 -7.06 -2.88 -16.89
N ARG A 135 -8.31 -2.70 -16.44
CA ARG A 135 -8.60 -2.35 -15.04
C ARG A 135 -8.16 -3.42 -14.05
N TYR A 136 -8.05 -4.68 -14.48
CA TYR A 136 -7.70 -5.82 -13.63
C TYR A 136 -6.21 -6.14 -13.65
N CYS A 137 -5.51 -5.88 -14.76
CA CYS A 137 -4.12 -6.33 -14.93
C CYS A 137 -3.20 -5.77 -13.84
N GLY A 138 -3.16 -4.44 -13.66
CA GLY A 138 -2.33 -3.81 -12.63
C GLY A 138 -2.74 -4.23 -11.21
N ALA A 139 -4.04 -4.35 -10.96
CA ALA A 139 -4.59 -4.77 -9.67
C ALA A 139 -4.23 -6.23 -9.31
N LEU A 140 -4.27 -7.15 -10.28
CA LEU A 140 -3.88 -8.54 -10.06
C LEU A 140 -2.38 -8.66 -9.78
N VAL A 141 -1.54 -7.95 -10.53
CA VAL A 141 -0.08 -7.93 -10.25
C VAL A 141 0.19 -7.33 -8.87
N PHE A 142 -0.56 -6.30 -8.47
CA PHE A 142 -0.51 -5.75 -7.11
C PHE A 142 -0.96 -6.78 -6.06
N GLY A 143 -1.97 -7.61 -6.36
CA GLY A 143 -2.33 -8.73 -5.48
C GLY A 143 -1.20 -9.74 -5.31
N LEU A 144 -0.62 -10.19 -6.43
CA LEU A 144 0.47 -11.16 -6.45
C LEU A 144 1.77 -10.63 -5.82
N TRP A 145 1.98 -9.32 -5.81
CA TRP A 145 3.09 -8.67 -5.10
C TRP A 145 3.07 -8.97 -3.60
N HIS A 146 1.90 -9.25 -3.03
CA HIS A 146 1.71 -9.48 -1.59
C HIS A 146 1.84 -10.96 -1.16
N ILE A 147 2.24 -11.87 -2.04
CA ILE A 147 2.40 -13.30 -1.69
C ILE A 147 3.45 -13.48 -0.58
N HIS A 148 4.65 -12.93 -0.75
CA HIS A 148 5.70 -13.05 0.26
C HIS A 148 5.36 -12.30 1.57
N PRO A 149 4.83 -11.06 1.54
CA PRO A 149 4.31 -10.41 2.74
C PRO A 149 3.28 -11.27 3.49
N ALA A 150 2.28 -11.85 2.79
CA ALA A 150 1.28 -12.71 3.41
C ALA A 150 1.92 -13.94 4.08
N ARG A 151 2.84 -14.61 3.40
CA ARG A 151 3.58 -15.76 3.94
C ARG A 151 4.36 -15.39 5.20
N SER A 152 5.03 -14.25 5.19
CA SER A 152 5.88 -13.81 6.31
C SER A 152 5.05 -13.42 7.53
N ALA A 153 3.85 -12.88 7.32
CA ALA A 153 2.91 -12.53 8.38
C ALA A 153 2.09 -13.74 8.90
N GLY A 154 2.21 -14.91 8.28
CA GLY A 154 1.35 -16.07 8.58
C GLY A 154 -0.11 -15.89 8.13
N ASP A 155 -0.39 -14.93 7.26
CA ASP A 155 -1.72 -14.64 6.75
C ASP A 155 -2.10 -15.60 5.60
N SER A 156 -3.40 -15.79 5.37
CA SER A 156 -3.89 -16.57 4.24
C SER A 156 -3.53 -15.89 2.91
N ILE A 157 -2.59 -16.47 2.16
CA ILE A 157 -2.16 -15.99 0.84
C ILE A 157 -3.34 -15.69 -0.10
N PRO A 158 -4.31 -16.60 -0.34
CA PRO A 158 -5.40 -16.31 -1.26
C PRO A 158 -6.28 -15.16 -0.78
N VAL A 159 -6.53 -15.04 0.53
CA VAL A 159 -7.31 -13.92 1.09
C VAL A 159 -6.55 -12.61 0.93
N THR A 160 -5.25 -12.58 1.25
CA THR A 160 -4.42 -11.38 1.09
C THR A 160 -4.32 -10.96 -0.37
N VAL A 161 -4.09 -11.89 -1.29
CA VAL A 161 -4.05 -11.60 -2.74
C VAL A 161 -5.40 -11.05 -3.22
N ALA A 162 -6.52 -11.63 -2.79
CA ALA A 162 -7.85 -11.13 -3.17
C ALA A 162 -8.12 -9.73 -2.60
N ALA A 163 -7.86 -9.50 -1.32
CA ALA A 163 -8.07 -8.22 -0.64
C ALA A 163 -7.19 -7.11 -1.23
N THR A 164 -5.91 -7.40 -1.45
CA THR A 164 -4.97 -6.44 -2.06
C THR A 164 -5.28 -6.21 -3.53
N THR A 165 -5.75 -7.21 -4.29
CA THR A 165 -6.29 -7.00 -5.65
C THR A 165 -7.48 -6.04 -5.62
N ALA A 166 -8.42 -6.20 -4.70
CA ALA A 166 -9.55 -5.27 -4.54
C ALA A 166 -9.09 -3.85 -4.18
N GLY A 167 -8.12 -3.71 -3.27
CA GLY A 167 -7.47 -2.44 -2.98
C GLY A 167 -6.79 -1.84 -4.22
N GLY A 168 -6.07 -2.66 -4.99
CA GLY A 168 -5.47 -2.28 -6.26
C GLY A 168 -6.49 -1.76 -7.26
N LEU A 169 -7.67 -2.38 -7.37
CA LEU A 169 -8.76 -1.88 -8.22
C LEU A 169 -9.23 -0.48 -7.79
N LEU A 170 -9.40 -0.25 -6.49
CA LEU A 170 -9.75 1.05 -5.93
C LEU A 170 -8.68 2.09 -6.23
N PHE A 171 -7.41 1.77 -5.97
CA PHE A 171 -6.29 2.69 -6.19
C PHE A 171 -6.10 3.03 -7.68
N SER A 172 -6.20 2.02 -8.55
CA SER A 172 -6.18 2.24 -10.01
C SER A 172 -7.40 3.05 -10.47
N TRP A 173 -8.57 2.90 -9.85
CA TRP A 173 -9.73 3.76 -10.11
C TRP A 173 -9.45 5.22 -9.69
N LEU A 174 -8.90 5.46 -8.50
CA LEU A 174 -8.53 6.81 -8.04
C LEU A 174 -7.52 7.46 -8.98
N ARG A 175 -6.51 6.71 -9.40
CA ARG A 175 -5.52 7.16 -10.37
C ARG A 175 -6.16 7.58 -11.69
N ARG A 176 -7.06 6.76 -12.25
CA ARG A 176 -7.77 7.10 -13.50
C ARG A 176 -8.70 8.29 -13.33
N HIS A 177 -9.39 8.38 -12.19
CA HIS A 177 -10.33 9.45 -11.91
C HIS A 177 -9.63 10.81 -11.73
N THR A 178 -8.45 10.83 -11.13
CA THR A 178 -7.72 12.07 -10.79
C THR A 178 -6.58 12.41 -11.75
N GLY A 179 -6.11 11.43 -12.54
CA GLY A 179 -4.90 11.55 -13.36
C GLY A 179 -3.58 11.50 -12.57
N SER A 180 -3.65 11.21 -11.26
CA SER A 180 -2.52 11.35 -10.32
C SER A 180 -2.38 10.14 -9.41
N ALA A 181 -1.13 9.76 -9.12
CA ALA A 181 -0.79 8.74 -8.12
C ALA A 181 -0.88 9.29 -6.69
N THR A 182 -1.04 10.61 -6.50
CA THR A 182 -1.18 11.23 -5.17
C THR A 182 -2.49 10.84 -4.48
N ALA A 183 -3.59 10.77 -5.23
CA ALA A 183 -4.88 10.35 -4.67
C ALA A 183 -4.85 8.94 -4.09
N PRO A 184 -4.41 7.90 -4.85
CA PRO A 184 -4.24 6.58 -4.26
C PRO A 184 -3.13 6.53 -3.21
N ALA A 185 -2.03 7.29 -3.32
CA ALA A 185 -0.99 7.33 -2.29
C ALA A 185 -1.49 7.83 -0.94
N LEU A 186 -2.32 8.88 -0.91
CA LEU A 186 -2.91 9.37 0.34
C LEU A 186 -3.92 8.38 0.90
N ALA A 187 -4.75 7.75 0.07
CA ALA A 187 -5.64 6.68 0.52
C ALA A 187 -4.85 5.48 1.09
N HIS A 188 -3.79 5.08 0.40
CA HIS A 188 -2.92 3.98 0.76
C HIS A 188 -2.16 4.25 2.07
N LEU A 189 -1.65 5.47 2.23
CA LEU A 189 -1.02 5.95 3.46
C LEU A 189 -2.01 5.93 4.63
N ALA A 190 -3.23 6.44 4.45
CA ALA A 190 -4.23 6.46 5.52
C ALA A 190 -4.57 5.05 6.02
N LEU A 191 -4.72 4.09 5.10
CA LEU A 191 -5.02 2.69 5.43
C LEU A 191 -3.84 2.03 6.16
N ASN A 192 -2.61 2.19 5.69
CA ASN A 192 -1.45 1.55 6.30
C ASN A 192 -1.07 2.19 7.64
N ALA A 193 -0.96 3.52 7.68
CA ALA A 193 -0.64 4.24 8.90
C ALA A 193 -1.73 4.05 9.96
N GLY A 194 -3.01 4.11 9.56
CA GLY A 194 -4.14 3.83 10.45
C GLY A 194 -4.11 2.39 10.98
N GLY A 195 -3.86 1.40 10.11
CA GLY A 195 -3.71 0.00 10.51
C GLY A 195 -2.54 -0.26 11.47
N ALA A 196 -1.44 0.48 11.32
CA ALA A 196 -0.29 0.38 12.23
C ALA A 196 -0.51 1.09 13.57
N LEU A 197 -1.27 2.20 13.58
CA LEU A 197 -1.51 3.01 14.78
C LEU A 197 -2.71 2.51 15.60
N ALA A 198 -3.71 1.90 14.96
CA ALA A 198 -4.97 1.58 15.62
C ALA A 198 -4.82 0.54 16.76
N PRO A 199 -4.09 -0.59 16.60
CA PRO A 199 -3.89 -1.54 17.69
C PRO A 199 -3.23 -0.94 18.95
N PRO A 200 -2.05 -0.28 18.87
CA PRO A 200 -1.43 0.30 20.07
C PRO A 200 -2.26 1.46 20.65
N ALA A 201 -2.95 2.24 19.82
CA ALA A 201 -3.86 3.28 20.31
C ALA A 201 -5.05 2.68 21.08
N ALA A 202 -5.63 1.60 20.57
CA ALA A 202 -6.73 0.89 21.23
C ALA A 202 -6.29 0.30 22.57
N ALA A 203 -5.12 -0.34 22.62
CA ALA A 203 -4.54 -0.88 23.85
C ALA A 203 -4.32 0.22 24.91
N ALA A 204 -3.73 1.36 24.51
CA ALA A 204 -3.53 2.49 25.40
C ALA A 204 -4.85 3.08 25.94
N LEU A 205 -5.89 3.13 25.11
CA LEU A 205 -7.22 3.60 25.52
C LEU A 205 -7.93 2.62 26.47
N ARG A 206 -7.78 1.31 26.29
CA ARG A 206 -8.29 0.29 27.23
C ARG A 206 -7.66 0.44 28.62
N GLY A 207 -6.32 0.57 28.68
CA GLY A 207 -5.59 0.73 29.95
C GLY A 207 -5.97 1.98 30.75
N ARG A 208 -6.36 3.07 30.07
CA ARG A 208 -6.88 4.28 30.74
C ARG A 208 -8.27 4.10 31.35
N HIS A 209 -9.12 3.27 30.73
CA HIS A 209 -10.46 2.98 31.27
C HIS A 209 -10.39 2.11 32.52
N THR A 210 -9.52 1.09 32.54
CA THR A 210 -9.33 0.24 33.72
C THR A 210 -8.76 1.04 34.89
N ALA A 211 -7.76 1.89 34.66
CA ALA A 211 -7.17 2.74 35.70
C ALA A 211 -8.12 3.80 36.28
N ARG A 212 -9.18 4.19 35.56
CA ARG A 212 -10.21 5.12 36.04
C ARG A 212 -11.35 4.43 36.80
N ALA A 213 -11.46 3.11 36.70
CA ALA A 213 -12.50 2.32 37.36
C ALA A 213 -12.06 1.74 38.71
N CYS A 214 -10.77 1.86 39.06
CA CYS A 214 -10.20 1.57 40.37
C CYS A 214 -10.04 2.85 41.19
#